data_AF-A0A8I0C909-F1
#
_entry.id   AF-A0A8I0C909-F1
#
_cell.length_a   1.000
_cell.length_b   1.000
_cell.length_c   1.000
_cell.angle_alpha   90.00
_cell.angle_beta   90.00
_cell.angle_gamma   90.00
#
_symmetry.space_group_name_H-M   'P 1'
#
loop_
_entity.id
_entity.type
_entity.pdbx_description
1 polymer ?
#
loop_
_entity_poly.entity_id
_entity_poly.type
_entity_poly.pdbx_seq_one_letter_code
_entity_poly.pdbx_strand_id
1 'polypeptide(L)'
;MTTLKVGIADYEEMKARTMQIAKGEEKPAPGDPKVWFTSTESFAQILSSGNRELLRVIDEQSPGSLEELSRITGRTKPSLSRTLKTMASYGLIRMDPGEGQKVVPKVLHDRVELELPLLERRAAKGDRP
;
A
#
# COMPACT_ATOMS: atom_id res chain seq x y z
N MET A 1 10.75 -3.87 -12.25
CA MET A 1 10.79 -3.44 -10.84
C MET A 1 10.05 -2.13 -10.69
N THR A 2 8.94 -2.16 -9.97
CA THR A 2 8.04 -1.01 -9.77
C THR A 2 7.97 -0.74 -8.28
N THR A 3 8.37 0.45 -7.85
CA THR A 3 8.40 0.82 -6.43
C THR A 3 7.12 1.56 -6.05
N LEU A 4 6.46 1.10 -4.98
CA LEU A 4 5.38 1.83 -4.34
C LEU A 4 5.95 2.72 -3.23
N LYS A 5 5.78 4.03 -3.37
CA LYS A 5 6.08 4.98 -2.30
C LYS A 5 4.86 5.18 -1.40
N VAL A 6 5.08 4.98 -0.12
CA VAL A 6 4.03 5.06 0.90
C VAL A 6 4.42 6.04 2.00
N GLY A 7 3.43 6.76 2.53
CA GLY A 7 3.59 7.69 3.64
C GLY A 7 2.72 7.26 4.80
N ILE A 8 2.94 7.88 5.95
CA ILE A 8 2.05 7.75 7.11
C ILE A 8 1.52 9.13 7.43
N ALA A 9 0.20 9.24 7.49
CA ALA A 9 -0.49 10.45 7.90
C ALA A 9 -1.84 10.05 8.49
N ASP A 10 -2.25 10.74 9.54
CA ASP A 10 -3.58 10.56 10.09
C ASP A 10 -4.65 11.17 9.17
N TYR A 11 -5.92 10.99 9.56
CA TYR A 11 -7.04 11.46 8.76
C TYR A 11 -7.06 12.99 8.61
N GLU A 12 -6.72 13.74 9.66
CA GLU A 12 -6.76 15.21 9.64
C GLU A 12 -5.61 15.76 8.80
N GLU A 13 -4.42 15.17 8.88
CA GLU A 13 -3.27 15.50 8.03
C GLU A 13 -3.57 15.25 6.56
N MET A 14 -4.14 14.08 6.23
CA MET A 14 -4.54 13.74 4.86
C MET A 14 -5.61 14.68 4.31
N LYS A 15 -6.57 15.06 5.16
CA LYS A 15 -7.62 16.00 4.81
C LYS A 15 -7.05 17.40 4.57
N ALA A 16 -6.16 17.88 5.44
CA ALA A 16 -5.49 19.16 5.28
C ALA A 16 -4.67 19.22 3.99
N ARG A 17 -3.88 18.17 3.72
CA ARG A 17 -3.10 18.02 2.49
C ARG A 17 -3.97 18.04 1.24
N THR A 18 -5.07 17.28 1.26
CA THR A 18 -6.03 17.25 0.15
C THR A 18 -6.63 18.64 -0.11
N MET A 19 -6.95 19.39 0.95
CA MET A 19 -7.45 20.77 0.80
C MET A 19 -6.38 21.72 0.25
N GLN A 20 -5.12 21.60 0.68
CA GLN A 20 -4.02 22.45 0.20
C GLN A 20 -3.72 22.18 -1.28
N ILE A 21 -3.75 20.93 -1.71
CA ILE A 21 -3.62 20.55 -3.12
C ILE A 21 -4.78 21.13 -3.93
N ALA A 22 -6.02 21.00 -3.45
CA ALA A 22 -7.19 21.57 -4.12
C ALA A 22 -7.13 23.11 -4.23
N LYS A 23 -6.53 23.77 -3.24
CA LYS A 23 -6.26 25.22 -3.25
C LYS A 23 -5.06 25.64 -4.10
N GLY A 24 -4.24 24.69 -4.56
CA GLY A 24 -3.01 24.94 -5.31
C GLY A 24 -1.83 25.43 -4.46
N GLU A 25 -1.95 25.38 -3.13
CA GLU A 25 -0.91 25.75 -2.17
C GLU A 25 0.19 24.67 -2.06
N GLU A 26 -0.18 23.41 -2.33
CA GLU A 26 0.73 22.27 -2.41
C GLU A 26 0.58 21.59 -3.79
N LYS A 27 1.70 21.25 -4.43
CA LYS A 27 1.72 20.46 -5.67
C LYS A 27 2.44 19.15 -5.39
N PRO A 28 1.77 17.99 -5.54
CA PRO A 28 2.42 16.71 -5.34
C PRO A 28 3.62 16.57 -6.28
N ALA A 29 4.80 16.33 -5.72
CA ALA A 29 5.98 16.08 -6.54
C ALA A 29 5.90 14.67 -7.14
N PRO A 30 6.58 14.39 -8.27
CA PRO A 30 6.62 13.05 -8.86
C PRO A 30 7.16 11.96 -7.91
N GLY A 31 7.89 12.37 -6.87
CA GLY A 31 8.47 11.50 -5.86
C GLY A 31 7.62 11.32 -4.60
N ASP A 32 6.46 11.96 -4.49
CA ASP A 32 5.64 11.91 -3.26
C ASP A 32 4.97 10.55 -3.07
N PRO A 33 4.67 10.18 -1.81
CA PRO A 33 3.85 9.01 -1.53
C PRO A 33 2.48 9.09 -2.19
N LYS A 34 2.15 8.03 -2.94
CA LYS A 34 0.85 7.89 -3.62
C LYS A 34 -0.19 7.22 -2.74
N VAL A 35 0.27 6.49 -1.72
CA VAL A 35 -0.55 5.71 -0.81
C VAL A 35 -0.17 6.09 0.61
N TRP A 36 -1.19 6.29 1.44
CA TRP A 36 -1.03 6.78 2.81
C TRP A 36 -1.62 5.76 3.77
N PHE A 37 -0.83 5.34 4.76
CA PHE A 37 -1.26 4.52 5.86
C PHE A 37 -1.66 5.40 7.04
N THR A 38 -2.67 5.00 7.78
CA THR A 38 -3.13 5.74 8.96
C THR A 38 -2.16 5.66 10.14
N SER A 39 -1.26 4.66 10.14
CA SER A 39 -0.24 4.50 11.17
C SER A 39 0.91 3.57 10.75
N THR A 40 2.02 3.65 11.49
CA THR A 40 3.17 2.73 11.39
C THR A 40 2.79 1.28 11.65
N GLU A 41 1.89 1.04 12.60
CA GLU A 41 1.44 -0.30 12.99
C GLU A 41 0.63 -0.93 11.86
N SER A 42 -0.24 -0.13 11.22
CA SER A 42 -1.05 -0.56 10.08
C SER A 42 -0.15 -0.93 8.90
N PHE A 43 0.89 -0.13 8.64
CA PHE A 43 1.90 -0.45 7.64
C PHE A 43 2.65 -1.76 7.95
N ALA A 44 3.16 -1.90 9.19
CA ALA A 44 3.91 -3.08 9.62
C ALA A 44 3.06 -4.36 9.60
N GLN A 45 1.78 -4.28 9.92
CA GLN A 45 0.86 -5.42 9.87
C GLN A 45 0.67 -5.92 8.43
N ILE A 46 0.50 -4.99 7.47
CA ILE A 46 0.30 -5.35 6.06
C ILE A 46 1.56 -5.92 5.43
N LEU A 47 2.75 -5.39 5.76
CA LEU A 47 4.03 -5.91 5.28
C LEU A 47 4.73 -6.85 6.27
N SER A 48 3.95 -7.50 7.14
CA SER A 48 4.45 -8.56 8.01
C SER A 48 5.14 -9.68 7.22
N SER A 49 5.99 -10.47 7.87
CA SER A 49 6.74 -11.57 7.22
C SER A 49 5.81 -12.55 6.48
N GLY A 50 4.73 -12.99 7.11
CA GLY A 50 3.76 -13.91 6.49
C GLY A 50 3.02 -13.30 5.30
N ASN A 51 2.77 -11.99 5.31
CA ASN A 51 2.15 -11.30 4.18
C ASN A 51 3.14 -11.03 3.04
N ARG A 52 4.42 -10.81 3.34
CA ARG A 52 5.47 -10.73 2.31
C ARG A 52 5.69 -12.08 1.63
N GLU A 53 5.64 -13.17 2.39
CA GLU A 53 5.67 -14.51 1.81
C GLU A 53 4.43 -14.78 0.94
N LEU A 54 3.24 -14.34 1.37
CA LEU A 54 2.04 -14.40 0.53
C LEU A 54 2.24 -13.67 -0.81
N LEU A 55 2.80 -12.46 -0.79
CA LEU A 55 3.09 -11.69 -2.02
C LEU A 55 4.08 -12.42 -2.92
N ARG A 56 5.13 -13.01 -2.35
CA ARG A 56 6.09 -13.84 -3.09
C ARG A 56 5.41 -15.02 -3.77
N VAL A 57 4.58 -15.77 -3.05
CA VAL A 57 3.84 -16.91 -3.62
C VAL A 57 2.93 -16.48 -4.77
N ILE A 58 2.26 -15.34 -4.64
CA ILE A 58 1.39 -14.81 -5.71
C ILE A 58 2.22 -14.46 -6.96
N ASP A 59 3.38 -13.82 -6.78
CA ASP A 59 4.26 -13.44 -7.88
C ASP A 59 4.88 -14.66 -8.58
N GLU A 60 5.46 -15.58 -7.81
CA GLU A 60 6.19 -16.74 -8.33
C GLU A 60 5.26 -17.81 -8.92
N GLN A 61 4.13 -18.08 -8.27
CA GLN A 61 3.25 -19.20 -8.66
C GLN A 61 2.02 -18.76 -9.43
N SER A 62 1.70 -17.46 -9.46
CA SER A 62 0.59 -16.89 -10.24
C SER A 62 -0.71 -17.72 -10.14
N PRO A 63 -1.25 -17.93 -8.92
CA PRO A 63 -2.38 -18.83 -8.70
C PRO A 63 -3.62 -18.38 -9.50
N GLY A 64 -4.27 -19.33 -10.16
CA GLY A 64 -5.47 -19.11 -10.97
C GLY A 64 -6.75 -18.92 -10.16
N SER A 65 -6.69 -18.98 -8.83
CA SER A 65 -7.83 -18.72 -7.94
C SER A 65 -7.44 -18.51 -6.48
N LEU A 66 -8.38 -17.96 -5.70
CA LEU A 66 -8.24 -17.88 -4.24
C LEU A 66 -8.23 -19.27 -3.58
N GLU A 67 -8.97 -20.23 -4.14
CA GLU A 67 -8.93 -21.65 -3.77
C GLU A 67 -7.53 -22.22 -3.85
N GLU A 68 -6.85 -21.97 -4.97
CA GLU A 68 -5.51 -22.48 -5.22
C GLU A 68 -4.49 -21.83 -4.30
N LEU A 69 -4.55 -20.51 -4.15
CA LEU A 69 -3.70 -19.78 -3.21
C LEU A 69 -3.89 -20.28 -1.76
N SER A 70 -5.12 -20.62 -1.37
CA SER A 70 -5.43 -21.23 -0.07
C SER A 70 -4.76 -22.59 0.11
N ARG A 71 -4.73 -23.44 -0.94
CA ARG A 71 -4.02 -24.73 -0.90
C ARG A 71 -2.51 -24.57 -0.80
N ILE A 72 -1.94 -23.67 -1.59
CA ILE A 72 -0.48 -23.43 -1.61
C ILE A 72 0.01 -22.88 -0.28
N THR A 73 -0.70 -21.90 0.28
CA THR A 73 -0.27 -21.19 1.49
C THR A 73 -0.74 -21.84 2.79
N GLY A 74 -1.65 -22.81 2.72
CA GLY A 74 -2.33 -23.39 3.89
C GLY A 74 -3.26 -22.42 4.63
N ARG A 75 -3.44 -21.20 4.13
CA ARG A 75 -4.28 -20.16 4.77
C ARG A 75 -5.74 -20.34 4.38
N THR A 76 -6.65 -20.02 5.30
CA THR A 76 -8.10 -20.09 5.01
C THR A 76 -8.52 -19.00 4.02
N LYS A 77 -9.47 -19.31 3.12
CA LYS A 77 -10.00 -18.35 2.13
C LYS A 77 -10.51 -17.04 2.74
N PRO A 78 -11.26 -17.03 3.86
CA PRO A 78 -11.71 -15.77 4.46
C PRO A 78 -10.55 -14.90 4.95
N SER A 79 -9.48 -15.52 5.46
CA SER A 79 -8.29 -14.76 5.89
C SER A 79 -7.56 -14.14 4.70
N LEU A 80 -7.36 -14.91 3.62
CA LEU A 80 -6.74 -14.46 2.39
C LEU A 80 -7.55 -13.34 1.75
N SER A 81 -8.87 -13.51 1.63
CA SER A 81 -9.74 -12.50 1.03
C SER A 81 -9.63 -11.16 1.74
N ARG A 82 -9.62 -11.14 3.09
CA ARG A 82 -9.44 -9.90 3.86
C ARG A 82 -8.08 -9.28 3.61
N THR A 83 -7.01 -10.06 3.73
CA THR A 83 -5.63 -9.57 3.50
C THR A 83 -5.45 -9.02 2.08
N LEU A 84 -5.90 -9.75 1.06
CA LEU A 84 -5.79 -9.33 -0.35
C LEU A 84 -6.61 -8.07 -0.63
N LYS A 85 -7.82 -7.95 -0.08
CA LYS A 85 -8.61 -6.70 -0.21
C LYS A 85 -7.86 -5.50 0.37
N THR A 86 -7.25 -5.65 1.54
CA THR A 86 -6.45 -4.58 2.13
C THR A 86 -5.20 -4.26 1.33
N MET A 87 -4.49 -5.27 0.83
CA MET A 87 -3.33 -5.04 -0.06
C MET A 87 -3.74 -4.35 -1.37
N ALA A 88 -4.91 -4.68 -1.91
CA ALA A 88 -5.45 -4.06 -3.11
C ALA A 88 -5.86 -2.60 -2.87
N SER A 89 -6.45 -2.27 -1.71
CA SER A 89 -6.77 -0.88 -1.38
C SER A 89 -5.54 0.01 -1.25
N TYR A 90 -4.40 -0.58 -0.84
CA TYR A 90 -3.10 0.10 -0.80
C TYR A 90 -2.31 -0.01 -2.12
N GLY A 91 -2.88 -0.60 -3.18
CA GLY A 91 -2.25 -0.69 -4.49
C GLY A 91 -1.05 -1.65 -4.55
N LEU A 92 -0.81 -2.49 -3.54
CA LEU A 92 0.26 -3.50 -3.57
C LEU A 92 -0.04 -4.61 -4.57
N ILE A 93 -1.32 -4.94 -4.71
CA ILE A 93 -1.83 -5.94 -5.64
C ILE A 93 -3.03 -5.40 -6.39
N ARG A 94 -3.43 -6.10 -7.45
CA ARG A 94 -4.77 -6.01 -8.05
C ARG A 94 -5.44 -7.36 -8.06
N MET A 95 -6.76 -7.34 -8.16
CA MET A 95 -7.60 -8.51 -8.33
C MET A 95 -8.14 -8.49 -9.75
N ASP A 96 -7.67 -9.40 -10.60
CA ASP A 96 -8.13 -9.53 -11.98
C ASP A 96 -9.24 -10.60 -12.09
N PRO A 97 -10.13 -10.52 -13.09
CA PRO A 97 -11.02 -11.62 -13.44
C PRO A 97 -10.19 -12.84 -13.88
N GLY A 98 -10.50 -14.01 -13.32
CA GLY A 98 -9.96 -15.30 -13.74
C GLY A 98 -10.92 -16.07 -14.63
N GLU A 99 -10.65 -17.36 -14.83
CA GLU A 99 -11.58 -18.24 -15.56
C GLU A 99 -12.92 -18.38 -14.83
N GLY A 100 -14.01 -18.07 -15.52
CA GLY A 100 -15.36 -18.09 -14.97
C GLY A 100 -15.60 -16.97 -13.95
N GLN A 101 -16.16 -17.31 -12.77
CA GLN A 101 -16.44 -16.35 -11.69
C GLN A 101 -15.26 -16.21 -10.69
N LYS A 102 -14.08 -16.72 -11.05
CA LYS A 102 -12.90 -16.69 -10.16
C LYS A 102 -12.21 -15.33 -10.22
N VAL A 103 -11.48 -15.02 -9.16
CA VAL A 103 -10.68 -13.79 -9.06
C VAL A 103 -9.24 -14.18 -8.77
N VAL A 104 -8.29 -13.57 -9.49
CA VAL A 104 -6.86 -13.87 -9.39
C VAL A 104 -6.09 -12.66 -8.87
N PRO A 105 -5.32 -12.81 -7.78
CA PRO A 105 -4.47 -11.73 -7.31
C PRO A 105 -3.22 -11.60 -8.18
N LYS A 106 -2.77 -10.37 -8.45
CA LYS A 106 -1.50 -10.08 -9.10
C LYS A 106 -0.76 -8.97 -8.36
N VAL A 107 0.53 -9.17 -8.13
CA VAL A 107 1.40 -8.16 -7.52
C VAL A 107 1.64 -7.02 -8.52
N LEU A 108 1.50 -5.78 -8.05
CA LEU A 108 1.72 -4.57 -8.85
C LEU A 108 3.11 -3.97 -8.62
N HIS A 109 3.64 -4.17 -7.41
CA HIS A 109 4.89 -3.57 -6.94
C HIS A 109 5.72 -4.62 -6.20
N ASP A 110 6.99 -4.75 -6.59
CA ASP A 110 7.96 -5.67 -5.99
C ASP A 110 8.82 -4.99 -4.91
N ARG A 111 8.72 -3.66 -4.78
CA ARG A 111 9.39 -2.86 -3.75
C ARG A 111 8.43 -1.86 -3.12
N VAL A 112 8.59 -1.64 -1.82
CA VAL A 112 7.92 -0.58 -1.06
C VAL A 112 8.98 0.33 -0.42
N GLU A 113 8.80 1.63 -0.55
CA GLU A 113 9.58 2.65 0.16
C GLU A 113 8.66 3.43 1.10
N LEU A 114 8.98 3.42 2.39
CA LEU A 114 8.28 4.20 3.40
C LEU A 114 8.97 5.55 3.59
N GLU A 115 8.24 6.62 3.30
CA GLU A 115 8.63 7.99 3.62
C GLU A 115 7.97 8.40 4.94
N LEU A 116 8.79 8.48 5.99
CA LEU A 116 8.34 8.86 7.33
C LEU A 116 9.35 9.84 7.96
N PRO A 117 9.07 11.16 7.91
CA PRO A 117 9.87 12.14 8.63
C PRO A 117 9.78 11.89 10.14
N LEU A 118 10.91 11.67 10.80
CA LEU A 118 10.96 11.48 12.26
C LEU A 118 10.95 12.80 13.03
N LEU A 119 11.28 13.89 12.35
CA LEU A 119 11.35 15.23 12.92
C LEU A 119 10.71 16.19 11.93
N GLU A 120 9.84 17.07 12.41
CA GLU A 120 9.43 18.21 11.60
C GLU A 120 10.64 19.08 11.35
N ARG A 121 11.00 19.25 10.07
CA ARG A 121 11.86 20.36 9.71
C ARG A 121 11.02 21.61 9.93
N ARG A 122 11.20 22.28 11.09
CA ARG A 122 10.74 23.65 11.26
C ARG A 122 11.24 24.40 10.03
N ALA A 123 10.31 24.78 9.15
CA ALA A 123 10.62 25.74 8.12
C ALA A 123 11.21 26.93 8.86
N ALA A 124 12.48 27.23 8.60
CA ALA A 124 13.07 28.48 9.04
C ALA A 124 12.19 29.58 8.42
N LYS A 125 11.21 30.06 9.18
CA LYS A 125 10.53 31.31 8.87
C LYS A 125 11.65 32.32 8.80
N GLY A 126 11.94 32.73 7.57
CA GLY A 126 12.97 33.71 7.28
C GLY A 126 12.82 34.85 8.25
N ASP A 127 13.87 35.01 9.05
CA ASP A 127 14.28 36.28 9.58
C ASP A 127 14.21 37.28 8.42
N ARG A 128 13.24 38.19 8.47
CA ARG A 128 13.25 39.39 7.65
C ARG A 128 13.33 40.56 8.62
N PRO A 129 14.32 41.45 8.45
CA PRO A 129 14.50 42.63 9.29
C PRO A 129 13.33 43.61 9.14
#